data_AF-A0A392N2C5-F1
#
_entry.id   AF-A0A392N2C5-F1
#
_cell.length_a   1.000
_cell.length_b   1.000
_cell.length_c   1.000
_cell.angle_alpha   90.00
_cell.angle_beta   90.00
_cell.angle_gamma   90.00
#
_symmetry.space_group_name_H-M   'P 1'
#
loop_
_entity.id
_entity.type
_entity.pdbx_description
1 polymer ?
#
loop_
_entity_poly.entity_id
_entity_poly.type
_entity_poly.pdbx_seq_one_letter_code
_entity_poly.pdbx_strand_id
1 'polypeptide(L)'
;MSMKLTSWKANHLSFAGRVTLAKSVMEVIPIYPMMTTIIPKACIEENQRMQRRFIWGDTDQARRYHAVGWHILSKPKTSGGLGLRRLDVMNKACILKFGRKLQTGLKELWCEVLWGKYRRTAEQDGVTARSTDSRLFDPNAMVFKKNSQYTTL
;
A
#
# COMPACT_ATOMS: atom_id res chain seq x y z
N MET A 1 -11.10 -3.05 -9.31
CA MET A 1 -10.07 -4.03 -9.75
C MET A 1 -10.70 -5.19 -10.53
N SER A 2 -11.94 -5.63 -10.22
CA SER A 2 -12.62 -6.76 -10.88
C SER A 2 -12.65 -6.76 -12.41
N MET A 3 -13.01 -5.64 -13.07
CA MET A 3 -13.16 -5.60 -14.54
C MET A 3 -11.87 -5.94 -15.31
N LYS A 4 -10.70 -5.54 -14.79
CA LYS A 4 -9.40 -5.87 -15.40
C LYS A 4 -9.06 -7.35 -15.24
N LEU A 5 -9.49 -7.96 -14.14
CA LEU A 5 -9.30 -9.39 -13.88
C LEU A 5 -10.19 -10.26 -14.76
N THR A 6 -11.42 -9.83 -15.03
CA THR A 6 -12.34 -10.53 -15.94
C THR A 6 -11.85 -10.48 -17.40
N SER A 7 -11.26 -9.35 -17.81
CA SER A 7 -10.65 -9.20 -19.14
C SER A 7 -9.44 -10.13 -19.33
N TRP A 8 -8.64 -10.33 -18.28
CA TRP A 8 -7.57 -11.32 -18.30
C TRP A 8 -8.15 -12.70 -18.01
N LYS A 9 -8.64 -13.40 -19.04
CA LYS A 9 -9.14 -14.79 -18.93
C LYS A 9 -8.13 -15.68 -18.19
N ALA A 10 -8.33 -15.88 -16.89
CA ALA A 10 -7.52 -16.75 -16.03
C ALA A 10 -7.48 -18.21 -16.55
N ASN A 11 -8.44 -18.56 -17.42
CA ASN A 11 -8.60 -19.87 -18.04
C ASN A 11 -7.58 -20.20 -19.13
N HIS A 12 -6.92 -19.22 -19.76
CA HIS A 12 -5.92 -19.47 -20.82
C HIS A 12 -4.48 -19.41 -20.34
N LEU A 13 -4.25 -19.11 -19.06
CA LEU A 13 -2.90 -18.95 -18.50
C LEU A 13 -2.50 -20.16 -17.67
N SER A 14 -1.25 -20.60 -17.81
CA SER A 14 -0.65 -21.58 -16.91
C SER A 14 -0.55 -21.01 -15.48
N PHE A 15 -0.39 -21.88 -14.48
CA PHE A 15 -0.23 -21.44 -13.08
C PHE A 15 0.91 -20.42 -12.92
N ALA A 16 2.07 -20.69 -13.53
CA ALA A 16 3.21 -19.79 -13.53
C ALA A 16 2.92 -18.46 -14.23
N GLY A 17 2.16 -18.48 -15.33
CA GLY A 17 1.70 -17.28 -16.05
C GLY A 17 0.78 -16.41 -15.18
N ARG A 18 -0.16 -17.03 -14.45
CA ARG A 18 -1.05 -16.32 -13.52
C ARG A 18 -0.29 -15.67 -12.36
N VAL A 19 0.68 -16.36 -11.78
CA VAL A 19 1.54 -15.79 -10.73
C VAL A 19 2.32 -14.59 -11.24
N THR A 20 2.92 -14.71 -12.44
CA THR A 20 3.71 -13.64 -13.04
C THR A 20 2.84 -12.41 -13.33
N LEU A 21 1.64 -12.59 -13.88
CA LEU A 21 0.72 -11.50 -14.17
C LEU A 21 0.14 -10.85 -12.91
N ALA A 22 -0.18 -11.65 -11.90
CA ALA A 22 -0.60 -11.14 -10.59
C ALA A 22 0.48 -10.24 -10.00
N LYS A 23 1.75 -10.66 -10.08
CA LYS A 23 2.89 -9.91 -9.59
C LYS A 23 3.14 -8.62 -10.40
N SER A 24 3.09 -8.68 -11.72
CA SER A 24 3.41 -7.50 -12.54
C SER A 24 2.32 -6.44 -12.51
N VAL A 25 1.04 -6.83 -12.42
CA VAL A 25 -0.06 -5.86 -12.52
C VAL A 25 -0.83 -5.66 -11.22
N MET A 26 -1.21 -6.73 -10.51
CA MET A 26 -2.00 -6.59 -9.27
C MET A 26 -1.20 -6.05 -8.10
N GLU A 27 0.12 -6.23 -8.08
CA GLU A 27 0.97 -5.57 -7.08
C GLU A 27 1.21 -4.10 -7.42
N VAL A 28 1.22 -3.71 -8.70
CA VAL A 28 1.57 -2.35 -9.12
C VAL A 28 0.40 -1.38 -9.04
N ILE A 29 -0.81 -1.81 -9.43
CA ILE A 29 -2.03 -0.99 -9.35
C ILE A 29 -2.23 -0.34 -7.97
N PRO A 30 -2.13 -1.06 -6.82
CA PRO A 30 -2.34 -0.46 -5.52
C PRO A 30 -1.17 0.43 -5.05
N ILE A 31 0.01 0.39 -5.68
CA ILE A 31 1.14 1.24 -5.27
C ILE A 31 0.81 2.72 -5.44
N TYR A 32 0.14 3.09 -6.53
CA TYR A 32 -0.21 4.48 -6.78
C TYR A 32 -1.05 5.11 -5.65
N PRO A 33 -2.20 4.54 -5.23
CA PRO A 33 -2.95 5.07 -4.09
C PRO A 33 -2.23 4.91 -2.74
N MET A 34 -1.33 3.92 -2.57
CA MET A 34 -0.52 3.77 -1.34
C MET A 34 0.48 4.91 -1.13
N MET A 35 0.92 5.57 -2.21
CA MET A 35 1.85 6.70 -2.11
C MET A 35 1.19 7.94 -1.49
N THR A 36 -0.14 8.07 -1.58
CA THR A 36 -0.88 9.27 -1.18
C THR A 36 -1.88 9.04 -0.05
N THR A 37 -2.19 7.79 0.30
CA THR A 37 -3.22 7.48 1.29
C THR A 37 -2.86 6.28 2.15
N ILE A 38 -3.27 6.32 3.42
CA ILE A 38 -3.24 5.15 4.30
C ILE A 38 -4.41 4.24 3.92
N ILE A 39 -4.11 3.18 3.16
CA ILE A 39 -5.13 2.21 2.77
C ILE A 39 -5.64 1.42 4.00
N PRO A 40 -6.97 1.34 4.22
CA PRO A 40 -7.56 0.51 5.26
C PRO A 40 -7.19 -0.98 5.09
N LYS A 41 -7.02 -1.69 6.22
CA LYS A 41 -6.67 -3.12 6.22
C LYS A 41 -7.66 -3.98 5.41
N ALA A 42 -8.96 -3.68 5.48
CA ALA A 42 -10.00 -4.38 4.72
C ALA A 42 -9.76 -4.33 3.20
N CYS A 43 -9.35 -3.18 2.66
CA CYS A 43 -9.04 -3.04 1.24
C CYS A 43 -7.77 -3.82 0.85
N ILE A 44 -6.80 -3.90 1.75
CA ILE A 44 -5.58 -4.71 1.55
C ILE A 44 -5.95 -6.20 1.51
N GLU A 45 -6.79 -6.65 2.44
CA GLU A 45 -7.28 -8.04 2.48
C GLU A 45 -8.11 -8.40 1.24
N GLU A 46 -8.95 -7.48 0.75
CA GLU A 46 -9.70 -7.64 -0.50
C GLU A 46 -8.75 -7.82 -1.70
N ASN A 47 -7.72 -6.97 -1.81
CA ASN A 47 -6.72 -7.11 -2.88
C ASN A 47 -6.00 -8.46 -2.81
N GLN A 48 -5.59 -8.90 -1.62
CA GLN A 48 -4.99 -10.21 -1.44
C GLN A 48 -5.96 -11.34 -1.78
N ARG A 49 -7.26 -11.19 -1.48
CA ARG A 49 -8.30 -12.15 -1.83
C ARG A 49 -8.46 -12.27 -3.35
N MET A 50 -8.50 -11.14 -4.06
CA MET A 50 -8.54 -11.11 -5.52
C MET A 50 -7.30 -11.76 -6.15
N GLN A 51 -6.10 -11.45 -5.63
CA GLN A 51 -4.86 -12.09 -6.08
C GLN A 51 -4.88 -13.60 -5.89
N ARG A 52 -5.36 -14.09 -4.73
CA ARG A 52 -5.52 -15.53 -4.47
C ARG A 52 -6.47 -16.19 -5.45
N ARG A 53 -7.66 -15.60 -5.63
CA ARG A 53 -8.66 -16.11 -6.59
C ARG A 53 -8.06 -16.21 -7.98
N PHE A 54 -7.34 -15.18 -8.42
CA PHE A 54 -6.71 -15.19 -9.73
C PHE A 54 -5.62 -16.27 -9.87
N ILE A 55 -4.70 -16.38 -8.91
CA ILE A 55 -3.60 -17.38 -8.98
C ILE A 55 -4.16 -18.80 -9.06
N TRP A 56 -5.15 -19.11 -8.22
CA TRP A 56 -5.78 -20.43 -8.16
C TRP A 56 -6.80 -20.68 -9.27
N GLY A 57 -7.11 -19.68 -10.09
CA GLY A 57 -8.11 -19.79 -11.17
C GLY A 57 -9.53 -20.00 -10.66
N ASP A 58 -9.82 -19.44 -9.48
CA ASP A 58 -11.15 -19.46 -8.87
C ASP A 58 -12.09 -18.62 -9.75
N THR A 59 -13.16 -19.24 -10.25
CA THR A 59 -14.19 -18.59 -11.06
C THR A 59 -15.46 -18.47 -10.22
N ASP A 60 -16.32 -17.51 -10.49
CA ASP A 60 -17.54 -17.24 -9.71
C ASP A 60 -18.46 -18.47 -9.51
N GLN A 61 -18.31 -19.49 -10.37
CA GLN A 61 -19.06 -20.74 -10.32
C GLN A 61 -18.28 -21.96 -9.77
N ALA A 62 -16.96 -21.88 -9.59
CA ALA A 62 -16.14 -23.04 -9.20
C ALA A 62 -14.95 -22.65 -8.30
N ARG A 63 -15.08 -22.96 -7.01
CA ARG A 63 -14.06 -22.72 -5.99
C ARG A 63 -13.00 -23.81 -6.00
N ARG A 64 -11.77 -23.47 -6.40
CA ARG A 64 -10.62 -24.40 -6.37
C ARG A 64 -9.93 -24.42 -5.00
N TYR A 65 -9.45 -25.58 -4.58
CA TYR A 65 -8.75 -25.76 -3.31
C TYR A 65 -7.49 -24.88 -3.22
N HIS A 66 -7.41 -24.05 -2.18
CA HIS A 66 -6.25 -23.21 -1.91
C HIS A 66 -5.22 -23.98 -1.09
N ALA A 67 -4.31 -24.69 -1.75
CA ALA A 67 -3.37 -25.59 -1.08
C ALA A 67 -2.34 -24.90 -0.18
N VAL A 68 -2.13 -23.58 -0.34
CA VAL A 68 -1.03 -22.87 0.33
C VAL A 68 -1.53 -21.56 0.94
N GLY A 69 -1.22 -21.37 2.22
CA GLY A 69 -1.52 -20.15 2.96
C GLY A 69 -0.77 -18.93 2.41
N TRP A 70 -1.42 -17.75 2.43
CA TRP A 70 -0.86 -16.51 1.86
C TRP A 70 0.51 -16.13 2.45
N HIS A 71 0.73 -16.43 3.73
CA HIS A 71 2.02 -16.21 4.41
C HIS A 71 3.18 -16.95 3.71
N ILE A 72 2.94 -18.15 3.19
CA ILE A 72 3.95 -18.97 2.50
C ILE A 72 4.18 -18.42 1.09
N LEU A 73 3.11 -18.04 0.39
CA LEU A 73 3.20 -17.46 -0.96
C LEU A 73 3.97 -16.13 -0.97
N SER A 74 3.86 -15.35 0.10
CA SER A 74 4.51 -14.05 0.22
C SER A 74 6.00 -14.12 0.59
N LYS A 75 6.51 -15.28 1.00
CA LYS A 75 7.94 -15.46 1.25
C LYS A 75 8.76 -15.25 -0.03
N PRO A 76 10.00 -14.77 0.07
CA PRO A 76 10.88 -14.66 -1.09
C PRO A 76 11.15 -16.04 -1.70
N LYS A 77 11.50 -16.07 -2.99
CA LYS A 77 11.84 -17.31 -3.71
C LYS A 77 12.97 -18.09 -3.06
N THR A 78 13.92 -17.38 -2.44
CA THR A 78 15.03 -17.97 -1.67
C THR A 78 14.58 -18.77 -0.46
N SER A 79 13.39 -18.49 0.08
CA SER A 79 12.79 -19.20 1.22
C SER A 79 11.64 -20.12 0.80
N GLY A 80 11.57 -20.51 -0.48
CA GLY A 80 10.55 -21.42 -1.00
C GLY A 80 9.17 -20.80 -1.22
N GLY A 81 9.05 -19.47 -1.18
CA GLY A 81 7.80 -18.77 -1.49
C GLY A 81 7.69 -18.30 -2.95
N LEU A 82 6.54 -17.74 -3.33
CA LEU A 82 6.33 -17.18 -4.69
C LEU A 82 6.90 -15.77 -4.83
N GLY A 83 7.31 -15.13 -3.74
CA GLY A 83 7.82 -13.77 -3.72
C GLY A 83 6.75 -12.73 -4.05
N LEU A 84 5.50 -12.98 -3.63
CA LEU A 84 4.41 -12.01 -3.71
C LEU A 84 4.58 -10.94 -2.62
N ARG A 85 4.45 -9.67 -2.99
CA ARG A 85 4.62 -8.56 -2.04
C ARG A 85 3.47 -8.44 -1.07
N ARG A 86 3.84 -8.22 0.20
CA ARG A 86 2.93 -7.81 1.27
C ARG A 86 2.52 -6.35 1.09
N LEU A 87 1.29 -6.16 0.61
CA LEU A 87 0.67 -4.84 0.41
C LEU A 87 0.62 -3.99 1.70
N ASP A 88 0.50 -4.61 2.86
CA ASP A 88 0.53 -3.95 4.17
C ASP A 88 1.89 -3.36 4.52
N VAL A 89 2.97 -4.10 4.22
CA VAL A 89 4.35 -3.63 4.41
C VAL A 89 4.68 -2.56 3.36
N MET A 90 4.24 -2.77 2.12
CA MET A 90 4.45 -1.82 1.02
C MET A 90 3.79 -0.47 1.30
N ASN A 91 2.55 -0.45 1.79
CA ASN A 91 1.84 0.78 2.14
C ASN A 91 2.61 1.59 3.19
N LYS A 92 3.07 0.94 4.27
CA LYS A 92 3.90 1.59 5.30
C LYS A 92 5.21 2.13 4.73
N ALA A 93 5.88 1.36 3.87
CA ALA A 93 7.12 1.78 3.23
C ALA A 93 6.91 2.98 2.29
N CYS A 94 5.82 3.01 1.52
CA CYS A 94 5.43 4.12 0.67
C CYS A 94 5.22 5.40 1.48
N ILE A 95 4.45 5.33 2.55
CA ILE A 95 4.18 6.47 3.44
C ILE A 95 5.47 6.94 4.13
N LEU A 96 6.32 6.02 4.59
CA LEU A 96 7.60 6.36 5.21
C LEU A 96 8.54 7.05 4.20
N LYS A 97 8.62 6.54 2.97
CA LYS A 97 9.40 7.14 1.88
C LYS A 97 8.88 8.54 1.55
N PHE A 98 7.57 8.70 1.49
CA PHE A 98 6.91 9.98 1.25
C PHE A 98 7.18 10.98 2.39
N GLY A 99 7.00 10.55 3.65
CA GLY A 99 7.28 11.37 4.83
C GLY A 99 8.76 11.75 4.96
N ARG A 100 9.67 10.83 4.66
CA ARG A 100 11.12 11.10 4.64
C ARG A 100 11.47 12.17 3.60
N LYS A 101 10.90 12.09 2.39
CA LYS A 101 11.08 13.12 1.35
C LYS A 101 10.66 14.51 1.84
N LEU A 102 9.54 14.57 2.57
CA LEU A 102 9.03 15.80 3.16
C LEU A 102 9.97 16.37 4.25
N GLN A 103 10.59 15.50 5.07
CA GLN A 103 11.57 15.91 6.10
C GLN A 103 12.89 16.38 5.51
N THR A 104 13.38 15.71 4.46
CA THR A 104 14.67 16.04 3.84
C THR A 104 14.66 17.37 3.07
N GLY A 105 13.53 18.09 3.04
CA GLY A 105 13.49 19.45 2.51
C GLY A 105 13.88 19.54 1.04
N LEU A 106 13.51 18.53 0.23
CA LEU A 106 13.68 18.63 -1.21
C LEU A 106 12.89 19.85 -1.70
N LYS A 107 13.56 20.75 -2.44
CA LYS A 107 12.98 21.94 -3.11
C LYS A 107 12.05 21.55 -4.27
N GLU A 108 11.26 20.49 -4.09
CA GLU A 108 10.20 20.12 -5.01
C GLU A 108 8.97 20.97 -4.65
N LEU A 109 8.34 21.60 -5.64
CA LEU A 109 7.23 22.55 -5.45
C LEU A 109 6.10 21.99 -4.57
N TRP A 110 5.80 20.69 -4.68
CA TRP A 110 4.76 20.06 -3.87
C TRP A 110 5.15 19.98 -2.38
N CYS A 111 6.43 19.84 -2.03
CA CYS A 111 6.89 19.90 -0.64
C CYS A 111 6.65 21.30 -0.07
N GLU A 112 6.96 22.35 -0.82
CA GLU A 112 6.75 23.75 -0.40
C GLU A 112 5.27 24.07 -0.21
N VAL A 113 4.42 23.64 -1.15
CA VAL A 113 2.96 23.81 -1.04
C VAL A 113 2.40 23.04 0.16
N LEU A 114 2.86 21.80 0.40
CA LEU A 114 2.44 21.03 1.58
C LEU A 114 2.92 21.68 2.88
N TRP A 115 4.17 22.13 2.95
CA TRP A 115 4.70 22.83 4.12
C TRP A 115 3.93 24.14 4.37
N GLY A 116 3.63 24.93 3.35
CA GLY A 116 2.81 26.14 3.47
C GLY A 116 1.37 25.86 3.93
N LYS A 117 0.79 24.72 3.54
CA LYS A 117 -0.56 24.33 3.96
C LYS A 117 -0.60 23.78 5.39
N TYR A 118 0.35 22.92 5.77
CA TYR A 118 0.31 22.12 7.00
C TYR A 118 1.24 22.61 8.13
N ARG A 119 2.26 23.43 7.85
CA ARG A 119 3.09 24.11 8.87
C ARG A 119 2.62 25.54 9.05
N ARG A 120 1.33 25.69 9.37
CA ARG A 120 0.84 26.96 9.91
C ARG A 120 1.31 27.04 11.35
N THR A 121 2.31 27.89 11.53
CA THR A 121 2.64 28.68 12.72
C THR A 121 2.42 27.96 14.05
N ALA A 122 3.51 27.49 14.64
CA ALA A 122 3.58 27.01 16.03
C ALA A 122 3.42 28.17 17.06
N GLU A 123 2.58 29.17 16.76
CA GLU A 123 2.41 30.37 17.59
C GLU A 123 0.96 30.61 18.02
N GLN A 124 0.06 29.63 17.87
CA GLN A 124 -1.17 29.62 18.66
C GLN A 124 -1.46 28.19 19.11
N ASP A 125 -1.65 28.06 20.42
CA ASP A 125 -2.02 26.87 21.15
C ASP A 125 -3.10 26.04 20.45
N GLY A 126 -2.85 24.74 20.36
CA GLY A 126 -3.81 23.77 19.83
C GLY A 126 -3.70 23.61 18.33
N VAL A 127 -2.97 22.59 17.89
CA VAL A 127 -3.00 22.18 16.49
C VAL A 127 -4.37 21.55 16.19
N THR A 128 -5.36 22.39 15.86
CA THR A 128 -6.71 21.96 15.54
C THR A 128 -6.76 21.48 14.10
N ALA A 129 -6.96 20.17 13.92
CA ALA A 129 -7.23 19.58 12.62
C ALA A 129 -8.49 20.22 12.01
N ARG A 130 -8.40 20.75 10.78
CA ARG A 130 -9.58 21.23 10.06
C ARG A 130 -10.27 20.05 9.37
N SER A 131 -11.58 20.13 9.17
CA SER A 131 -12.33 19.08 8.44
C SER A 131 -11.84 18.88 6.99
N THR A 132 -11.12 19.86 6.44
CA THR A 132 -10.51 19.84 5.10
C THR A 132 -9.12 19.23 5.05
N ASP A 133 -8.53 18.88 6.20
CA ASP A 133 -7.21 18.27 6.24
C ASP A 133 -7.33 16.79 5.89
N SER A 134 -6.50 16.34 4.96
CA SER A 134 -6.46 14.92 4.64
C SER A 134 -5.90 14.16 5.85
N ARG A 135 -6.56 13.06 6.24
CA ARG A 135 -6.18 12.20 7.38
C ARG A 135 -4.70 11.78 7.43
N LEU A 136 -3.99 11.84 6.31
CA LEU A 136 -2.55 11.53 6.23
C LEU A 136 -1.67 12.63 6.84
N PHE A 137 -2.10 13.89 6.76
CA PHE A 137 -1.40 15.08 7.26
C PHE A 137 -2.12 15.73 8.44
N ASP A 138 -3.15 15.07 8.98
CA ASP A 138 -3.77 15.50 10.22
C ASP A 138 -2.68 15.50 11.32
N PRO A 139 -2.44 16.65 11.98
CA PRO A 139 -1.43 16.78 13.02
C PRO A 139 -1.62 15.83 14.22
N ASN A 140 -2.84 15.33 14.43
CA ASN A 140 -3.18 14.31 15.43
C ASN A 140 -2.94 12.88 14.91
N ALA A 141 -3.02 12.66 13.60
CA ALA A 141 -2.72 11.38 12.95
C ALA A 141 -1.24 11.23 12.55
N MET A 142 -0.47 12.32 12.59
CA MET A 142 0.92 12.33 12.16
C MET A 142 1.78 11.40 13.03
N VAL A 143 2.24 10.34 12.38
CA VAL A 143 3.35 9.45 12.77
C VAL A 143 4.63 10.22 13.14
N PHE A 144 4.72 11.51 12.78
CA PHE A 144 5.83 12.39 13.09
C PHE A 144 5.98 12.75 14.57
N LYS A 145 4.91 12.74 15.38
CA LYS A 145 5.05 12.99 16.84
C LYS A 145 5.84 11.88 17.55
N LYS A 146 5.87 10.65 17.03
CA LYS A 146 6.54 9.52 17.70
C LYS A 146 8.01 9.32 17.30
N ASN A 147 8.50 9.95 16.23
CA ASN A 147 9.89 9.76 15.78
C ASN A 147 10.86 10.84 16.26
N SER A 148 10.40 11.87 16.99
CA SER A 148 11.30 12.83 17.65
C SER A 148 11.87 12.31 18.99
N GLN A 149 11.41 11.16 19.50
CA GLN A 149 11.91 10.56 20.74
C GLN A 149 12.95 9.44 20.53
N TYR A 150 13.34 9.14 19.29
CA TYR A 150 14.30 8.07 18.99
C TYR A 150 15.56 8.54 18.23
N THR A 151 15.80 9.85 18.11
CA THR A 151 17.02 10.41 17.52
C THR A 151 17.77 11.29 18.52
N THR A 152 17.78 10.88 19.77
CA THR A 152 18.71 11.37 20.79
C THR A 152 19.16 10.16 21.57
N LEU A 153 20.09 9.42 20.98
CA LEU A 153 21.14 8.58 21.58
C LEU A 153 21.99 8.06 20.42
#